data_AF-A0A8X6YF31-F1
#
_entry.id   AF-A0A8X6YF31-F1
#
_cell.length_a   1.000
_cell.length_b   1.000
_cell.length_c   1.000
_cell.angle_alpha   90.00
_cell.angle_beta   90.00
_cell.angle_gamma   90.00
#
_symmetry.space_group_name_H-M   'P 1'
#
loop_
_entity.id
_entity.type
_entity.pdbx_description
1 polymer ?
#
loop_
_entity_poly.entity_id
_entity_poly.type
_entity_poly.pdbx_seq_one_letter_code
_entity_poly.pdbx_strand_id
1 'polypeptide(L)'
;MNLLTVRCELKTARLEDNIRSEREDVPSELSKTTSVSNLESLSKEFGTLCNNETYSDLVLKIGNENLFVHKCILSARSCVFANMFKHNLKENLTNCLEINDLSPEVVKAMINYIYSGKIEDLNLEMAIQLYPAAEKYDIQDLKKICVNFIVSHLTEENVCDILL
;
A
#
# COMPACT_ATOMS: atom_id res chain seq x y z
N MET A 1 -18.13 13.61 41.12
CA MET A 1 -17.84 13.40 39.68
C MET A 1 -17.05 12.11 39.57
N ASN A 2 -17.69 11.03 39.12
CA ASN A 2 -17.08 9.69 39.08
C ASN A 2 -16.37 9.51 37.73
N LEU A 3 -15.06 9.27 37.77
CA LEU A 3 -14.24 8.93 36.61
C LEU A 3 -14.51 7.46 36.25
N LEU A 4 -15.13 7.19 35.10
CA LEU A 4 -15.25 5.83 34.56
C LEU A 4 -13.94 5.43 33.88
N THR A 5 -13.23 4.48 34.47
CA THR A 5 -12.09 3.80 33.84
C THR A 5 -12.59 2.50 33.21
N VAL A 6 -12.55 2.40 31.87
CA VAL A 6 -12.84 1.15 31.16
C VAL A 6 -11.54 0.33 31.11
N ARG A 7 -11.52 -0.81 31.81
CA ARG A 7 -10.42 -1.78 31.79
C ARG A 7 -10.76 -2.87 30.78
N CYS A 8 -10.05 -2.92 29.67
CA CYS A 8 -10.21 -3.97 28.66
C CYS A 8 -9.31 -5.17 29.04
N GLU A 9 -9.92 -6.30 29.41
CA GLU A 9 -9.20 -7.57 29.61
C GLU A 9 -9.23 -8.39 28.31
N LEU A 10 -8.09 -8.45 27.61
CA LEU A 10 -7.90 -9.39 26.51
C LEU A 10 -7.61 -10.78 27.08
N LYS A 11 -8.62 -11.68 27.04
CA LYS A 11 -8.41 -13.11 27.26
C LYS A 11 -7.83 -13.74 26.00
N THR A 12 -6.56 -14.13 26.04
CA THR A 12 -5.98 -15.02 25.04
C THR A 12 -6.38 -16.46 25.38
N ALA A 13 -7.26 -17.05 24.56
CA ALA A 13 -7.60 -18.46 24.66
C ALA A 13 -6.43 -19.31 24.12
N ARG A 14 -5.66 -19.92 25.02
CA ARG A 14 -4.85 -21.11 24.70
C ARG A 14 -5.76 -22.33 24.84
N LEU A 15 -5.88 -23.12 23.78
CA LEU A 15 -6.36 -24.49 23.83
C LEU A 15 -5.22 -25.38 23.36
N GLU A 16 -4.38 -25.82 24.29
CA GLU A 16 -3.58 -27.02 24.13
C GLU A 16 -4.03 -27.99 25.22
N ASP A 17 -4.70 -29.07 24.81
CA ASP A 17 -4.66 -30.32 25.54
C ASP A 17 -4.78 -31.49 24.54
N ASN A 18 -3.60 -32.04 24.23
CA ASN A 18 -3.27 -33.45 24.45
C ASN A 18 -3.70 -34.53 23.43
N ILE A 19 -2.86 -34.74 22.39
CA ILE A 19 -2.47 -36.09 21.94
C ILE A 19 -0.95 -36.11 21.72
N ARG A 20 -0.29 -37.10 22.34
CA ARG A 20 1.15 -37.26 22.52
C ARG A 20 1.78 -38.10 21.39
N SER A 21 3.07 -37.83 21.11
CA SER A 21 4.05 -38.62 20.31
C SER A 21 4.18 -38.14 18.85
N GLU A 22 5.31 -37.66 18.30
CA GLU A 22 6.75 -37.87 18.54
C GLU A 22 7.55 -36.56 18.37
N ARG A 23 8.80 -36.55 18.86
CA ARG A 23 9.66 -35.38 19.01
C ARG A 23 10.45 -35.08 17.73
N GLU A 24 10.34 -33.84 17.24
CA GLU A 24 11.48 -33.11 16.66
C GLU A 24 11.51 -31.73 17.33
N ASP A 25 12.54 -31.48 18.14
CA ASP A 25 12.75 -30.21 18.83
C ASP A 25 13.11 -29.11 17.81
N VAL A 26 12.11 -28.42 17.28
CA VAL A 26 12.29 -27.18 16.50
C VAL A 26 12.23 -25.98 17.45
N PRO A 27 13.30 -25.17 17.61
CA PRO A 27 13.27 -24.01 18.48
C PRO A 27 12.21 -22.98 18.03
N SER A 28 11.28 -22.66 18.93
CA SER A 28 10.13 -21.77 18.70
C SER A 28 10.46 -20.31 18.31
N GLU A 29 11.75 -19.93 18.26
CA GLU A 29 12.24 -18.62 17.82
C GLU A 29 12.60 -18.56 16.33
N LEU A 30 12.71 -19.72 15.65
CA LEU A 30 13.09 -19.78 14.24
C LEU A 30 11.92 -19.44 13.28
N SER A 31 10.67 -19.59 13.71
CA SER A 31 9.49 -19.39 12.84
C SER A 31 9.06 -17.92 12.67
N LYS A 32 9.37 -17.03 13.63
CA LYS A 32 8.99 -15.61 13.55
C LYS A 32 10.02 -14.75 12.82
N THR A 33 11.31 -15.00 13.05
CA THR A 33 12.42 -14.16 12.55
C THR A 33 12.68 -14.37 11.05
N THR A 34 12.57 -15.59 10.54
CA THR A 34 12.73 -15.87 9.09
C THR A 34 11.61 -15.24 8.25
N SER A 35 10.43 -15.01 8.82
CA SER A 35 9.27 -14.53 8.06
C SER A 35 9.33 -13.03 7.71
N VAL A 36 9.80 -12.18 8.62
CA VAL A 36 9.76 -10.70 8.44
C VAL A 36 10.85 -10.23 7.49
N SER A 37 12.09 -10.70 7.66
CA SER A 37 13.22 -10.33 6.78
C SER A 37 12.98 -10.74 5.33
N ASN A 38 12.32 -11.88 5.11
CA ASN A 38 11.98 -12.35 3.77
C ASN A 38 10.94 -11.43 3.09
N LEU A 39 9.95 -10.94 3.83
CA LEU A 39 8.97 -9.99 3.30
C LEU A 39 9.59 -8.63 3.00
N GLU A 40 10.55 -8.18 3.81
CA GLU A 40 11.29 -6.95 3.55
C GLU A 40 12.17 -7.06 2.29
N SER A 41 12.87 -8.19 2.11
CA SER A 41 13.64 -8.45 0.89
C SER A 41 12.73 -8.52 -0.33
N LEU A 42 11.62 -9.26 -0.23
CA LEU A 42 10.63 -9.38 -1.28
C LEU A 42 10.05 -8.00 -1.68
N SER A 43 9.66 -7.19 -0.69
CA SER A 43 9.18 -5.81 -0.89
C SER A 43 10.22 -4.96 -1.64
N LYS A 44 11.49 -5.07 -1.26
CA LYS A 44 12.59 -4.36 -1.91
C LYS A 44 12.80 -4.84 -3.35
N GLU A 45 12.84 -6.15 -3.56
CA GLU A 45 13.02 -6.79 -4.86
C GLU A 45 11.88 -6.43 -5.83
N PHE A 46 10.63 -6.48 -5.36
CA PHE A 46 9.48 -6.01 -6.15
C PHE A 46 9.55 -4.51 -6.41
N GLY A 47 10.01 -3.71 -5.46
CA GLY A 47 10.30 -2.28 -5.68
C GLY A 47 11.21 -2.03 -6.87
N THR A 48 12.20 -2.89 -7.12
CA THR A 48 13.11 -2.75 -8.29
C THR A 48 12.46 -2.99 -9.65
N LEU A 49 11.26 -3.59 -9.68
CA LEU A 49 10.47 -3.76 -10.90
C LEU A 49 9.70 -2.48 -11.27
N CYS A 50 9.53 -1.55 -10.33
CA CYS A 50 8.87 -0.28 -10.62
C CYS A 50 9.72 0.55 -11.59
N ASN A 51 9.08 1.11 -12.62
CA ASN A 51 9.73 1.88 -13.68
C ASN A 51 10.85 1.11 -14.41
N ASN A 52 10.71 -0.21 -14.53
CA ASN A 52 11.63 -1.07 -15.26
C ASN A 52 11.02 -1.49 -16.60
N GLU A 53 11.63 -1.10 -17.71
CA GLU A 53 11.11 -1.35 -19.05
C GLU A 53 11.15 -2.84 -19.46
N THR A 54 12.12 -3.61 -18.94
CA THR A 54 12.50 -4.94 -19.49
C THR A 54 11.35 -5.96 -19.47
N TYR A 55 10.41 -5.83 -18.54
CA TYR A 55 9.26 -6.74 -18.40
C TYR A 55 7.91 -6.01 -18.28
N SER A 56 7.91 -4.69 -18.42
CA SER A 56 6.70 -3.89 -18.36
C SER A 56 5.76 -4.23 -19.53
N ASP A 57 4.46 -4.29 -19.24
CA ASP A 57 3.39 -4.53 -20.21
C ASP A 57 2.40 -3.36 -20.30
N LEU A 58 2.71 -2.25 -19.61
CA LEU A 58 1.94 -1.00 -19.61
C LEU A 58 2.87 0.20 -19.40
N VAL A 59 2.61 1.28 -20.14
CA VAL A 59 3.20 2.60 -19.91
C VAL A 59 2.16 3.52 -19.31
N LEU A 60 2.46 4.12 -18.15
CA LEU A 60 1.68 5.24 -17.61
C LEU A 60 2.26 6.55 -18.14
N LYS A 61 1.44 7.34 -18.82
CA LYS A 61 1.77 8.71 -19.19
C LYS A 61 1.32 9.64 -18.07
N ILE A 62 2.27 10.32 -17.45
CA ILE A 62 2.07 11.23 -16.32
C ILE A 62 2.68 12.59 -16.65
N GLY A 63 1.85 13.48 -17.21
CA GLY A 63 2.33 14.73 -17.79
C GLY A 63 3.29 14.47 -18.96
N ASN A 64 4.54 14.92 -18.84
CA ASN A 64 5.58 14.75 -19.86
C ASN A 64 6.47 13.53 -19.63
N GLU A 65 6.16 12.71 -18.61
CA GLU A 65 6.96 11.56 -18.22
C GLU A 65 6.23 10.24 -18.51
N ASN A 66 7.01 9.18 -18.71
CA ASN A 66 6.53 7.81 -18.87
C ASN A 66 7.00 6.98 -17.69
N LEU A 67 6.10 6.17 -17.14
CA LEU A 67 6.40 5.18 -16.11
C LEU A 67 6.10 3.77 -16.63
N PHE A 68 7.12 2.92 -16.64
CA PHE A 68 6.99 1.53 -17.09
C PHE A 68 6.49 0.65 -15.94
N VAL A 69 5.34 -0.01 -16.12
CA VAL A 69 4.67 -0.76 -15.06
C VAL A 69 4.09 -2.09 -15.55
N HIS A 70 3.63 -2.90 -14.60
CA HIS A 70 3.11 -4.25 -14.82
C HIS A 70 1.62 -4.31 -14.45
N LYS A 71 0.75 -4.62 -15.41
CA LYS A 71 -0.71 -4.71 -15.21
C LYS A 71 -1.08 -5.69 -14.12
N CYS A 72 -0.38 -6.82 -14.02
CA CYS A 72 -0.66 -7.84 -13.03
C CYS A 72 -0.44 -7.34 -11.59
N ILE A 73 0.64 -6.58 -11.34
CA ILE A 73 0.95 -6.01 -10.03
C ILE A 73 -0.06 -4.93 -9.67
N LEU A 74 -0.36 -4.02 -10.61
CA LEU A 74 -1.39 -2.99 -10.40
C LEU A 74 -2.75 -3.61 -10.09
N SER A 75 -3.17 -4.62 -10.88
CA SER A 75 -4.45 -5.31 -10.70
C SER A 75 -4.54 -6.03 -9.35
N ALA A 76 -3.44 -6.64 -8.89
CA ALA A 76 -3.41 -7.34 -7.61
C ALA A 76 -3.58 -6.40 -6.40
N ARG A 77 -3.26 -5.11 -6.56
CA ARG A 77 -3.21 -4.12 -5.48
C ARG A 77 -4.28 -3.03 -5.59
N SER A 78 -5.06 -3.03 -6.66
CA SER A 78 -6.15 -2.08 -6.92
C SER A 78 -7.23 -2.76 -7.75
N CYS A 79 -8.45 -2.82 -7.22
CA CYS A 79 -9.58 -3.37 -7.97
C CYS A 79 -9.96 -2.47 -9.17
N VAL A 80 -9.66 -1.17 -9.08
CA VAL A 80 -9.90 -0.20 -10.17
C VAL A 80 -9.00 -0.52 -11.35
N PHE A 81 -7.70 -0.72 -11.11
CA PHE A 81 -6.78 -1.19 -12.17
C PHE A 81 -7.19 -2.57 -12.69
N ALA A 82 -7.55 -3.50 -11.81
CA ALA A 82 -8.01 -4.83 -12.23
C ALA A 82 -9.21 -4.76 -13.19
N ASN A 83 -10.22 -3.96 -12.85
CA ASN A 83 -11.40 -3.76 -13.68
C ASN A 83 -11.07 -3.04 -14.99
N MET A 84 -10.20 -2.03 -14.93
CA MET A 84 -9.72 -1.30 -16.11
C MET A 84 -9.03 -2.23 -17.12
N PHE A 85 -8.21 -3.18 -16.64
CA PHE A 85 -7.48 -4.11 -17.50
C PHE A 85 -8.23 -5.41 -17.82
N LYS A 86 -9.36 -5.68 -17.19
CA LYS A 86 -10.17 -6.89 -17.46
C LYS A 86 -10.94 -6.81 -18.78
N HIS A 87 -11.33 -5.60 -19.18
CA HIS A 87 -12.12 -5.37 -20.39
C HIS A 87 -11.24 -4.93 -21.55
N ASN A 88 -11.57 -5.29 -22.79
CA ASN A 88 -10.88 -4.83 -24.01
C ASN A 88 -11.14 -3.34 -24.28
N LEU A 89 -10.80 -2.49 -23.32
CA LEU A 89 -10.83 -1.04 -23.44
C LEU A 89 -9.62 -0.57 -24.25
N LYS A 90 -9.66 0.68 -24.71
CA LYS A 90 -8.64 1.27 -25.58
C LYS A 90 -7.23 1.17 -24.97
N GLU A 91 -7.14 1.32 -23.66
CA GLU A 91 -5.92 1.25 -22.84
C GLU A 91 -5.26 -0.14 -22.92
N ASN A 92 -6.07 -1.20 -23.07
CA ASN A 92 -5.58 -2.56 -23.26
C ASN A 92 -5.08 -2.83 -24.67
N LEU A 93 -5.59 -2.10 -25.67
CA LEU A 93 -5.12 -2.20 -27.05
C LEU A 93 -3.81 -1.43 -27.27
N THR A 94 -3.64 -0.30 -26.58
CA THR A 94 -2.46 0.56 -26.72
C THR A 94 -1.36 0.24 -25.72
N ASN A 95 -1.64 -0.55 -24.67
CA ASN A 95 -0.76 -0.75 -23.51
C ASN A 95 -0.24 0.58 -22.94
N CYS A 96 -1.09 1.60 -22.98
CA CYS A 96 -0.79 2.95 -22.55
C CYS A 96 -2.00 3.50 -21.80
N LEU A 97 -1.77 3.94 -20.56
CA LEU A 97 -2.76 4.59 -19.71
C LEU A 97 -2.28 6.00 -19.38
N GLU A 98 -3.15 6.98 -19.53
CA GLU A 98 -2.83 8.38 -19.25
C GLU A 98 -3.49 8.81 -17.94
N ILE A 99 -2.71 9.41 -17.03
CA ILE A 99 -3.18 9.91 -15.73
C ILE A 99 -2.85 11.41 -15.68
N ASN A 100 -3.86 12.23 -15.93
CA ASN A 100 -3.72 13.68 -16.07
C ASN A 100 -4.27 14.48 -14.89
N ASP A 101 -5.02 13.84 -14.00
CA ASP A 101 -5.68 14.49 -12.86
C ASP A 101 -4.85 14.43 -11.57
N LEU A 102 -3.65 13.87 -11.63
CA LEU A 102 -2.69 13.78 -10.52
C LEU A 102 -1.32 14.30 -10.97
N SER A 103 -0.57 14.90 -10.05
CA SER A 103 0.81 15.29 -10.32
C SER A 103 1.70 14.06 -10.54
N PRO A 104 2.77 14.17 -11.37
CA PRO A 104 3.72 13.07 -11.57
C PRO A 104 4.28 12.51 -10.26
N GLU A 105 4.53 13.36 -9.27
CA GLU A 105 5.05 13.00 -7.95
C GLU A 105 4.07 12.11 -7.18
N VAL A 106 2.78 12.47 -7.18
CA VAL A 106 1.73 11.69 -6.50
C VAL A 106 1.55 10.33 -7.18
N VAL A 107 1.56 10.29 -8.51
CA VAL A 107 1.47 9.01 -9.23
C VAL A 107 2.68 8.13 -8.93
N LYS A 108 3.90 8.66 -8.98
CA LYS A 108 5.12 7.91 -8.63
C LYS A 108 5.05 7.37 -7.20
N ALA A 109 4.63 8.17 -6.23
CA ALA A 109 4.47 7.73 -4.84
C ALA A 109 3.44 6.60 -4.70
N MET A 110 2.27 6.74 -5.35
CA MET A 110 1.23 5.72 -5.35
C MET A 110 1.70 4.41 -5.99
N ILE A 111 2.37 4.49 -7.15
CA ILE A 111 2.87 3.31 -7.86
C ILE A 111 4.01 2.65 -7.05
N ASN A 112 4.95 3.42 -6.51
CA ASN A 112 6.00 2.87 -5.63
C ASN A 112 5.40 2.13 -4.43
N TYR A 113 4.33 2.67 -3.82
CA TYR A 113 3.61 1.98 -2.76
C TYR A 113 2.95 0.68 -3.24
N ILE A 114 2.36 0.65 -4.43
CA ILE A 114 1.77 -0.58 -5.00
C ILE A 114 2.81 -1.70 -5.10
N TYR A 115 4.04 -1.39 -5.51
CA TYR A 115 5.10 -2.39 -5.67
C TYR A 115 5.74 -2.81 -4.36
N SER A 116 6.03 -1.86 -3.48
CA SER A 116 6.87 -2.09 -2.30
C SER A 116 6.10 -2.14 -0.98
N GLY A 117 4.89 -1.60 -0.93
CA GLY A 117 4.14 -1.35 0.31
C GLY A 117 4.74 -0.24 1.18
N LYS A 118 5.71 0.53 0.67
CA LYS A 118 6.43 1.58 1.41
C LYS A 118 6.22 2.95 0.77
N ILE A 119 6.39 3.98 1.59
CA ILE A 119 6.42 5.39 1.19
C ILE A 119 7.69 5.97 1.81
N GLU A 120 8.61 6.47 0.98
CA GLU A 120 9.92 6.92 1.46
C GLU A 120 9.85 8.32 2.08
N ASP A 121 9.15 9.27 1.46
CA ASP A 121 9.11 10.68 1.86
C ASP A 121 7.67 11.18 2.11
N LEU A 122 6.96 10.54 3.04
CA LEU A 122 5.61 10.97 3.41
C LEU A 122 5.67 12.23 4.29
N ASN A 123 5.30 13.38 3.70
CA ASN A 123 5.03 14.62 4.41
C ASN A 123 3.54 14.99 4.33
N LEU A 124 3.11 16.05 5.02
CA LEU A 124 1.70 16.43 5.11
C LEU A 124 1.09 16.77 3.74
N GLU A 125 1.79 17.54 2.92
CA GLU A 125 1.35 17.91 1.57
C GLU A 125 1.17 16.66 0.69
N MET A 126 2.16 15.77 0.67
CA MET A 126 2.08 14.50 -0.05
C MET A 126 0.95 13.63 0.49
N ALA A 127 0.75 13.53 1.80
CA ALA A 127 -0.33 12.75 2.39
C ALA A 127 -1.72 13.25 1.96
N ILE A 128 -1.92 14.58 1.95
CA ILE A 128 -3.16 15.23 1.49
C ILE A 128 -3.43 14.92 0.01
N GLN A 129 -2.40 14.96 -0.84
CA GLN A 129 -2.55 14.67 -2.27
C GLN A 129 -2.67 13.17 -2.58
N LEU A 130 -2.03 12.32 -1.79
CA LEU A 130 -2.01 10.86 -1.99
C LEU A 130 -3.29 10.19 -1.46
N TYR A 131 -3.96 10.79 -0.47
CA TYR A 131 -5.27 10.33 0.02
C TYR A 131 -6.33 10.21 -1.10
N PRO A 132 -6.65 11.25 -1.90
CA PRO A 132 -7.65 11.15 -2.96
C PRO A 132 -7.20 10.21 -4.09
N ALA A 133 -5.89 10.10 -4.36
CA ALA A 133 -5.38 9.10 -5.30
C ALA A 133 -5.64 7.67 -4.79
N ALA A 134 -5.34 7.39 -3.52
CA ALA A 134 -5.59 6.09 -2.90
C ALA A 134 -7.09 5.74 -2.86
N GLU A 135 -7.96 6.73 -2.61
CA GLU A 135 -9.41 6.58 -2.71
C GLU A 135 -9.85 6.25 -4.14
N LYS A 136 -9.40 7.04 -5.14
CA LYS A 136 -9.74 6.88 -6.55
C LYS A 136 -9.37 5.52 -7.11
N TYR A 137 -8.18 5.01 -6.76
CA TYR A 137 -7.68 3.72 -7.23
C TYR A 137 -7.98 2.56 -6.28
N ASP A 138 -8.80 2.78 -5.24
CA ASP A 138 -9.19 1.77 -4.25
C ASP A 138 -8.01 1.01 -3.61
N ILE A 139 -7.05 1.76 -3.07
CA ILE A 139 -5.85 1.23 -2.39
C ILE A 139 -6.02 1.44 -0.89
N GLN A 140 -6.79 0.55 -0.26
CA GLN A 140 -7.29 0.73 1.12
C GLN A 140 -6.21 0.95 2.18
N ASP A 141 -5.09 0.23 2.11
CA ASP A 141 -4.02 0.38 3.11
C ASP A 141 -3.29 1.72 2.95
N LEU A 142 -3.08 2.18 1.72
CA LEU A 142 -2.52 3.50 1.45
C LEU A 142 -3.44 4.61 1.97
N LYS A 143 -4.74 4.49 1.70
CA LYS A 143 -5.76 5.43 2.21
C LYS A 143 -5.67 5.55 3.73
N LYS A 144 -5.60 4.44 4.46
CA LYS A 144 -5.46 4.44 5.93
C LYS A 144 -4.18 5.11 6.38
N ILE A 145 -3.05 4.83 5.72
CA ILE A 145 -1.76 5.47 6.02
C ILE A 145 -1.87 6.98 5.88
N CYS A 146 -2.42 7.46 4.76
CA CYS A 146 -2.61 8.90 4.52
C CYS A 146 -3.51 9.53 5.58
N VAL A 147 -4.68 8.95 5.87
CA VAL A 147 -5.61 9.50 6.88
C VAL A 147 -4.96 9.55 8.26
N ASN A 148 -4.31 8.47 8.69
CA ASN A 148 -3.67 8.44 10.00
C ASN A 148 -2.56 9.49 10.10
N PHE A 149 -1.78 9.66 9.04
CA PHE A 149 -0.72 10.66 8.98
C PHE A 149 -1.28 12.09 8.99
N ILE A 150 -2.31 12.37 8.20
CA ILE A 150 -2.96 13.68 8.18
C ILE A 150 -3.50 14.01 9.58
N VAL A 151 -4.27 13.10 10.17
CA VAL A 151 -4.87 13.29 11.51
C VAL A 151 -3.81 13.52 12.57
N SER A 152 -2.67 12.82 12.53
CA SER A 152 -1.60 13.02 13.51
C SER A 152 -0.83 14.33 13.36
N HIS A 153 -1.00 15.05 12.24
CA HIS A 153 -0.34 16.31 11.94
C HIS A 153 -1.33 17.49 11.83
N LEU A 154 -2.61 17.27 12.18
CA LEU A 154 -3.59 18.35 12.32
C LEU A 154 -3.22 19.27 13.49
N THR A 155 -3.20 20.56 13.22
CA THR A 155 -2.99 21.64 14.19
C THR A 155 -4.12 22.66 14.04
N GLU A 156 -4.30 23.52 15.05
CA GLU A 156 -5.29 24.62 14.96
C GLU A 156 -5.01 25.55 13.76
N GLU A 157 -3.74 25.64 13.33
CA GLU A 157 -3.30 26.50 12.24
C GLU A 157 -3.61 25.92 10.85
N ASN A 158 -3.61 24.59 10.70
CA ASN A 158 -3.75 23.93 9.39
C ASN A 158 -5.09 23.21 9.19
N VAL A 159 -5.92 23.07 10.23
CA VAL A 159 -7.16 22.28 10.17
C VAL A 159 -8.17 22.82 9.16
N CYS A 160 -8.27 24.14 9.01
CA CYS A 160 -9.18 24.74 8.04
C CYS A 160 -8.74 24.45 6.60
N ASP A 161 -7.44 24.52 6.33
CA ASP A 161 -6.90 24.31 4.97
C ASP A 161 -6.99 22.83 4.54
N ILE A 162 -7.02 21.90 5.49
CA ILE A 162 -7.06 20.46 5.24
C ILE A 162 -8.49 19.93 5.09
N LEU A 163 -9.47 20.55 5.76
CA LEU A 163 -10.86 20.07 5.78
C LEU A 163 -11.81 20.79 4.81
N LEU A 164 -11.35 21.86 4.15
CA LEU A 164 -12.09 22.63 3.14
C LEU A 164 -11.71 22.21 1.73
#